data_AF-A0A0R3MZ37-F1
#
_entry.id   AF-A0A0R3MZ37-F1
#
_cell.length_a   1.000
_cell.length_b   1.000
_cell.length_c   1.000
_cell.angle_alpha   90.00
_cell.angle_beta   90.00
_cell.angle_gamma   90.00
#
_symmetry.space_group_name_H-M   'P 1'
#
loop_
_entity.id
_entity.type
_entity.pdbx_description
1 polymer ?
#
loop_
_entity_poly.entity_id
_entity_poly.type
_entity_poly.pdbx_seq_one_letter_code
_entity_poly.pdbx_strand_id
1 'polypeptide(L)'
;MGKNIAIFADGTGNTVGKCPTNVLRLCKMADIRNPHGQLVIYDPGVGTRATPAELRDEFRRPGSTCECNGPLPIEDSIEPFLLKRLAAWLLGLGFGYGTERNIKRLYSELAKHYEPGDRVYLFGFSRGAFTARALAGLIYRCGLVKRCHRDKIDEGYGLYRKHFEQAKSSEELRRKKEEVRKFREKYSHPCNIRFLGIFDTVKSVGYLLPKNLPHTRHNPIVQTVCHALSLHERRSFYAPTTWGGLDADTRPAVYVPACWGSGRYGPAIRWQDVKEVWFAGCHSDVGGGYPQECSSPADVSLRWMLEEARAHGLVISHEAEVNELATTITKGHLHDELARHETWKDWRRWIFWKDCAWWTLWRVVDRCPRQDLENEPPPPRKIWRYGSAGPRDIGASLRGGRIAVHSTALSCYEPKDYPWKGLKENLIVTEKYENSIAAEECGCRADWVPDI
;
A
#
# COMPACT_ATOMS: atom_id res chain seq x y z
N MET A 1 -19.70 -16.45 -12.42
CA MET A 1 -19.15 -15.69 -11.27
C MET A 1 -18.03 -14.82 -11.79
N GLY A 2 -17.89 -13.58 -11.30
CA GLY A 2 -16.75 -12.72 -11.67
C GLY A 2 -15.43 -13.25 -11.09
N LYS A 3 -14.32 -12.90 -11.75
CA LYS A 3 -12.98 -13.34 -11.34
C LYS A 3 -12.39 -12.41 -10.29
N ASN A 4 -11.34 -12.85 -9.62
CA ASN A 4 -10.49 -12.00 -8.81
C ASN A 4 -9.49 -11.27 -9.72
N ILE A 5 -9.27 -9.97 -9.49
CA ILE A 5 -8.16 -9.22 -10.09
C ILE A 5 -7.36 -8.63 -8.94
N ALA A 6 -6.15 -9.17 -8.71
CA ALA A 6 -5.25 -8.73 -7.66
C ALA A 6 -4.10 -7.91 -8.24
N ILE A 7 -3.97 -6.67 -7.79
CA ILE A 7 -2.94 -5.73 -8.22
C ILE A 7 -1.96 -5.53 -7.07
N PHE A 8 -0.68 -5.74 -7.35
CA PHE A 8 0.42 -5.62 -6.39
C PHE A 8 1.33 -4.47 -6.81
N ALA A 9 1.24 -3.34 -6.11
CA ALA A 9 2.02 -2.14 -6.39
C ALA A 9 3.16 -1.97 -5.39
N ASP A 10 4.39 -2.19 -5.84
CA ASP A 10 5.55 -2.14 -4.96
C ASP A 10 6.11 -0.71 -4.77
N GLY A 11 6.94 -0.55 -3.74
CA GLY A 11 7.66 0.67 -3.40
C GLY A 11 8.72 1.08 -4.45
N THR A 12 9.29 2.27 -4.27
CA THR A 12 10.30 2.79 -5.21
C THR A 12 11.70 2.37 -4.81
N GLY A 13 12.52 1.98 -5.79
CA GLY A 13 13.93 1.63 -5.58
C GLY A 13 14.13 0.22 -5.07
N ASN A 14 13.09 -0.62 -5.10
CA ASN A 14 13.20 -2.02 -4.70
C ASN A 14 13.99 -2.80 -5.76
N THR A 15 14.71 -3.82 -5.30
CA THR A 15 15.44 -4.76 -6.17
C THR A 15 14.70 -6.09 -6.16
N VAL A 16 14.29 -6.55 -7.35
CA VAL A 16 13.77 -7.91 -7.53
C VAL A 16 14.90 -8.90 -7.24
N GLY A 17 14.61 -10.04 -6.61
CA GLY A 17 15.60 -11.03 -6.18
C GLY A 17 15.94 -10.97 -4.68
N LYS A 18 17.18 -10.60 -4.32
CA LYS A 18 17.79 -10.83 -2.99
C LYS A 18 17.08 -10.19 -1.79
N CYS A 19 16.29 -9.14 -2.00
CA CYS A 19 15.64 -8.38 -0.94
C CYS A 19 14.16 -8.15 -1.28
N PRO A 20 13.34 -9.21 -1.32
CA PRO A 20 11.97 -9.10 -1.79
C PRO A 20 11.10 -8.35 -0.77
N THR A 21 10.17 -7.54 -1.26
CA THR A 21 9.15 -6.90 -0.42
C THR A 21 8.03 -7.88 -0.13
N ASN A 22 7.27 -7.61 0.93
CA ASN A 22 6.06 -8.37 1.25
C ASN A 22 5.00 -8.28 0.15
N VAL A 23 4.99 -7.21 -0.65
CA VAL A 23 4.13 -7.11 -1.85
C VAL A 23 4.54 -8.12 -2.91
N LEU A 24 5.84 -8.24 -3.21
CA LEU A 24 6.35 -9.21 -4.17
C LEU A 24 6.14 -10.65 -3.67
N ARG A 25 6.46 -10.92 -2.39
CA ARG A 25 6.26 -12.24 -1.77
C ARG A 25 4.78 -12.64 -1.78
N LEU A 26 3.89 -11.73 -1.42
CA LEU A 26 2.44 -11.98 -1.49
C LEU A 26 1.95 -12.21 -2.92
N CYS A 27 2.50 -11.47 -3.89
CA CYS A 27 2.24 -11.68 -5.32
C CYS A 27 2.64 -13.10 -5.78
N LYS A 28 3.82 -13.59 -5.35
CA LYS A 28 4.29 -14.95 -5.65
C LYS A 28 3.39 -16.03 -5.03
N MET A 29 2.82 -15.77 -3.86
CA MET A 29 1.88 -16.68 -3.19
C MET A 29 0.48 -16.67 -3.80
N ALA A 30 0.09 -15.64 -4.55
CA ALA A 30 -1.22 -15.57 -5.18
C ALA A 30 -1.37 -16.66 -6.27
N ASP A 31 -2.49 -17.38 -6.25
CA ASP A 31 -2.73 -18.44 -7.22
C ASP A 31 -2.99 -17.86 -8.63
N ILE A 32 -2.16 -18.27 -9.58
CA ILE A 32 -2.20 -17.89 -11.01
C ILE A 32 -2.55 -19.08 -11.93
N ARG A 33 -2.84 -20.27 -11.37
CA ARG A 33 -3.12 -21.49 -12.16
C ARG A 33 -4.38 -21.37 -12.99
N ASN A 34 -5.38 -20.64 -12.50
CA ASN A 34 -6.64 -20.42 -13.20
C ASN A 34 -6.85 -18.92 -13.46
N PRO A 35 -6.37 -18.38 -14.60
CA PRO A 35 -6.54 -16.96 -14.93
C PRO A 35 -8.01 -16.55 -15.15
N HIS A 36 -8.90 -17.51 -15.42
CA HIS A 36 -10.35 -17.25 -15.50
C HIS A 36 -10.99 -17.11 -14.11
N GLY A 37 -10.34 -17.59 -13.05
CA GLY A 37 -10.77 -17.44 -11.66
C GLY A 37 -10.05 -16.32 -10.92
N GLN A 38 -8.75 -16.14 -11.16
CA GLN A 38 -7.91 -15.11 -10.54
C GLN A 38 -6.80 -14.62 -11.47
N LEU A 39 -6.78 -13.32 -11.73
CA LEU A 39 -5.74 -12.61 -12.46
C LEU A 39 -4.85 -11.83 -11.48
N VAL A 40 -3.54 -11.89 -11.69
CA VAL A 40 -2.55 -11.17 -10.89
C VAL A 40 -1.77 -10.18 -11.76
N ILE A 41 -1.65 -8.93 -11.30
CA ILE A 41 -0.92 -7.84 -11.95
C ILE A 41 0.12 -7.32 -10.96
N TYR A 42 1.38 -7.25 -11.39
CA TYR A 42 2.48 -6.75 -10.55
C TYR A 42 3.09 -5.48 -11.16
N ASP A 43 3.18 -4.44 -10.34
CA ASP A 43 3.86 -3.18 -10.65
C ASP A 43 5.11 -3.08 -9.77
N PRO A 44 6.33 -3.11 -10.35
CA PRO A 44 7.56 -3.12 -9.57
C PRO A 44 7.85 -1.78 -8.87
N GLY A 45 7.05 -0.74 -9.09
CA GLY A 45 7.27 0.59 -8.51
C GLY A 45 8.22 1.48 -9.32
N VAL A 46 8.38 2.73 -8.88
CA VAL A 46 9.23 3.73 -9.55
C VAL A 46 10.71 3.39 -9.32
N GLY A 47 11.56 3.53 -10.34
CA GLY A 47 13.02 3.43 -10.17
C GLY A 47 13.57 2.02 -9.88
N THR A 48 12.74 0.99 -9.95
CA THR A 48 13.14 -0.41 -9.77
C THR A 48 14.13 -0.86 -10.83
N ARG A 49 15.15 -1.61 -10.40
CA ARG A 49 16.27 -2.07 -11.24
C ARG A 49 16.04 -3.51 -11.74
N ALA A 50 14.90 -3.79 -12.37
CA ALA A 50 14.63 -5.12 -12.93
C ALA A 50 14.21 -5.02 -14.41
N THR A 51 14.87 -5.79 -15.27
CA THR A 51 14.53 -6.01 -16.68
C THR A 51 13.28 -6.90 -16.80
N PRO A 52 12.59 -6.94 -17.96
CA PRO A 52 11.41 -7.79 -18.12
C PRO A 52 11.79 -9.27 -18.05
N ALA A 53 13.03 -9.61 -18.46
CA ALA A 53 13.57 -10.95 -18.33
C ALA A 53 13.76 -11.35 -16.85
N GLU A 54 14.35 -10.47 -16.03
CA GLU A 54 14.50 -10.72 -14.58
C GLU A 54 13.14 -10.85 -13.89
N LEU A 55 12.16 -10.01 -14.25
CA LEU A 55 10.79 -10.16 -13.72
C LEU A 55 10.14 -11.47 -14.17
N ARG A 56 10.33 -11.88 -15.43
CA ARG A 56 9.79 -13.16 -15.93
C ARG A 56 10.45 -14.35 -15.24
N ASP A 57 11.77 -14.30 -15.04
CA ASP A 57 12.51 -15.35 -14.32
C ASP A 57 12.12 -15.41 -12.85
N GLU A 58 11.86 -14.27 -12.20
CA GLU A 58 11.42 -14.21 -10.80
C GLU A 58 10.07 -14.94 -10.58
N PHE A 59 9.17 -14.91 -11.57
CA PHE A 59 7.88 -15.59 -11.53
C PHE A 59 7.88 -16.96 -12.24
N ARG A 60 9.03 -17.42 -12.72
CA ARG A 60 9.18 -18.71 -13.39
C ARG A 60 9.13 -19.84 -12.35
N ARG A 61 8.19 -20.77 -12.50
CA ARG A 61 8.11 -21.95 -11.63
C ARG A 61 9.21 -22.96 -11.97
N PRO A 62 9.84 -23.61 -10.97
CA PRO A 62 10.75 -24.74 -11.21
C PRO A 62 10.03 -25.85 -12.01
N GLY A 63 10.61 -26.30 -13.12
CA GLY A 63 10.06 -27.41 -13.93
C GLY A 63 8.99 -27.04 -14.96
N SER A 64 8.61 -25.76 -15.10
CA SER A 64 7.64 -25.30 -16.10
C SER A 64 8.30 -24.93 -17.43
N THR A 65 8.00 -25.67 -18.50
CA THR A 65 8.39 -25.33 -19.90
C THR A 65 7.40 -24.38 -20.58
N CYS A 66 6.23 -24.14 -19.98
CA CYS A 66 5.18 -23.32 -20.55
C CYS A 66 5.35 -21.83 -20.21
N GLU A 67 5.33 -20.96 -21.23
CA GLU A 67 5.36 -19.48 -21.10
C GLU A 67 4.05 -18.88 -20.58
N CYS A 68 3.06 -19.70 -20.20
CA CYS A 68 1.73 -19.22 -19.87
C CYS A 68 1.53 -18.92 -18.38
N ASN A 69 1.00 -17.72 -18.11
CA ASN A 69 0.34 -17.29 -16.87
C ASN A 69 1.23 -16.82 -15.70
N GLY A 70 2.41 -16.25 -15.95
CA GLY A 70 3.06 -15.39 -14.96
C GLY A 70 2.27 -14.08 -14.74
N PRO A 71 2.35 -13.42 -13.56
CA PRO A 71 1.74 -12.11 -13.38
C PRO A 71 2.31 -11.15 -14.43
N LEU A 72 1.43 -10.47 -15.17
CA LEU A 72 1.82 -9.64 -16.31
C LEU A 72 2.77 -8.54 -15.80
N PRO A 73 4.09 -8.61 -16.09
CA PRO A 73 4.96 -7.51 -15.77
C PRO A 73 4.61 -6.41 -16.78
N ILE A 74 4.36 -5.20 -16.29
CA ILE A 74 4.05 -4.10 -17.21
C ILE A 74 5.37 -3.64 -17.85
N GLU A 75 5.62 -4.11 -19.07
CA GLU A 75 6.91 -4.05 -19.78
C GLU A 75 7.50 -2.63 -19.92
N ASP A 76 6.68 -1.58 -19.80
CA ASP A 76 7.11 -0.18 -19.88
C ASP A 76 7.79 0.38 -18.60
N SER A 77 8.13 -0.44 -17.60
CA SER A 77 8.79 0.03 -16.37
C SER A 77 10.31 0.31 -16.51
N ILE A 78 10.90 0.10 -17.69
CA ILE A 78 12.37 0.02 -17.83
C ILE A 78 12.90 1.11 -18.77
N GLU A 79 13.47 2.16 -18.18
CA GLU A 79 14.17 3.23 -18.91
C GLU A 79 15.67 2.90 -19.00
N PRO A 80 16.28 2.82 -20.21
CA PRO A 80 17.59 2.19 -20.40
C PRO A 80 18.82 3.02 -19.96
N PHE A 81 18.71 4.32 -19.67
CA PHE A 81 19.89 5.20 -19.50
C PHE A 81 20.16 5.68 -18.05
N LEU A 82 21.32 5.35 -17.49
CA LEU A 82 21.75 5.62 -16.10
C LEU A 82 21.63 7.10 -15.65
N LEU A 83 21.98 8.07 -16.49
CA LEU A 83 21.89 9.51 -16.17
C LEU A 83 20.44 10.04 -16.14
N LYS A 84 19.59 9.61 -17.09
CA LYS A 84 18.15 9.94 -17.07
C LYS A 84 17.42 9.20 -15.94
N ARG A 85 17.93 8.05 -15.47
CA ARG A 85 17.41 7.32 -14.30
C ARG A 85 17.70 8.05 -12.98
N LEU A 86 18.90 8.60 -12.83
CA LEU A 86 19.23 9.51 -11.72
C LEU A 86 18.34 10.75 -11.74
N ALA A 87 18.14 11.36 -12.91
CA ALA A 87 17.21 12.48 -13.08
C ALA A 87 15.76 12.10 -12.78
N ALA A 88 15.24 10.97 -13.29
CA ALA A 88 13.89 10.49 -13.04
C ALA A 88 13.64 10.12 -11.57
N TRP A 89 14.67 9.63 -10.88
CA TRP A 89 14.61 9.34 -9.45
C TRP A 89 14.69 10.61 -8.60
N LEU A 90 15.56 11.58 -8.94
CA LEU A 90 15.62 12.91 -8.33
C LEU A 90 14.32 13.71 -8.57
N LEU A 91 13.78 13.64 -9.79
CA LEU A 91 12.46 14.21 -10.15
C LEU A 91 11.31 13.41 -9.51
N GLY A 92 11.48 12.11 -9.24
CA GLY A 92 10.52 11.29 -8.52
C GLY A 92 10.42 11.68 -7.04
N LEU A 93 11.57 12.01 -6.42
CA LEU A 93 11.67 12.52 -5.04
C LEU A 93 11.21 13.99 -4.94
N GLY A 94 11.48 14.83 -5.95
CA GLY A 94 11.14 16.26 -5.94
C GLY A 94 9.79 16.66 -6.56
N PHE A 95 9.31 15.93 -7.58
CA PHE A 95 8.20 16.36 -8.45
C PHE A 95 7.07 15.32 -8.66
N GLY A 96 7.20 14.10 -8.12
CA GLY A 96 6.15 13.08 -8.18
C GLY A 96 5.81 12.59 -9.60
N TYR A 97 6.73 12.72 -10.56
CA TYR A 97 6.51 12.39 -11.98
C TYR A 97 6.27 10.89 -12.21
N GLY A 98 6.83 10.00 -11.39
CA GLY A 98 6.64 8.55 -11.50
C GLY A 98 5.29 8.05 -10.97
N THR A 99 4.73 8.69 -9.95
CA THR A 99 3.48 8.23 -9.29
C THR A 99 2.28 8.33 -10.22
N GLU A 100 2.16 9.43 -10.98
CA GLU A 100 1.07 9.62 -11.94
C GLU A 100 1.09 8.54 -13.05
N ARG A 101 2.29 8.25 -13.60
CA ARG A 101 2.47 7.20 -14.61
C ARG A 101 2.03 5.85 -14.06
N ASN A 102 2.44 5.49 -12.84
CA ASN A 102 2.06 4.21 -12.22
C ASN A 102 0.56 4.11 -11.98
N ILE A 103 -0.09 5.17 -11.47
CA ILE A 103 -1.55 5.18 -11.26
C ILE A 103 -2.28 4.94 -12.59
N LYS A 104 -1.95 5.71 -13.64
CA LYS A 104 -2.58 5.59 -14.97
C LYS A 104 -2.35 4.22 -15.59
N ARG A 105 -1.16 3.67 -15.41
CA ARG A 105 -0.76 2.35 -15.90
C ARG A 105 -1.55 1.23 -15.25
N LEU A 106 -1.61 1.19 -13.91
CA LEU A 106 -2.41 0.21 -13.17
C LEU A 106 -3.90 0.35 -13.49
N TYR A 107 -4.38 1.58 -13.64
CA TYR A 107 -5.77 1.84 -14.06
C TYR A 107 -6.06 1.33 -15.48
N SER A 108 -5.11 1.49 -16.41
CA SER A 108 -5.21 0.97 -17.78
C SER A 108 -5.22 -0.56 -17.82
N GLU A 109 -4.36 -1.22 -17.05
CA GLU A 109 -4.35 -2.69 -16.97
C GLU A 109 -5.61 -3.23 -16.30
N LEU A 110 -6.08 -2.58 -15.22
CA LEU A 110 -7.36 -2.94 -14.62
C LEU A 110 -8.51 -2.78 -15.62
N ALA A 111 -8.59 -1.64 -16.33
CA ALA A 111 -9.63 -1.38 -17.33
C ALA A 111 -9.59 -2.35 -18.52
N LYS A 112 -8.42 -2.90 -18.83
CA LYS A 112 -8.24 -3.89 -19.91
C LYS A 112 -8.84 -5.24 -19.56
N HIS A 113 -8.79 -5.64 -18.29
CA HIS A 113 -9.14 -6.99 -17.84
C HIS A 113 -10.44 -7.07 -17.03
N TYR A 114 -10.91 -5.96 -16.48
CA TYR A 114 -12.11 -5.92 -15.64
C TYR A 114 -13.38 -6.10 -16.45
N GLU A 115 -14.28 -6.94 -15.93
CA GLU A 115 -15.66 -7.05 -16.34
C GLU A 115 -16.59 -6.80 -15.13
N PRO A 116 -17.79 -6.22 -15.33
CA PRO A 116 -18.75 -6.04 -14.25
C PRO A 116 -19.02 -7.35 -13.51
N GLY A 117 -18.80 -7.34 -12.19
CA GLY A 117 -18.92 -8.52 -11.33
C GLY A 117 -17.58 -9.05 -10.81
N ASP A 118 -16.46 -8.63 -11.40
CA ASP A 118 -15.13 -8.96 -10.91
C ASP A 118 -14.84 -8.32 -9.54
N ARG A 119 -14.00 -9.01 -8.75
CA ARG A 119 -13.56 -8.58 -7.42
C ARG A 119 -12.14 -8.04 -7.49
N VAL A 120 -11.97 -6.76 -7.17
CA VAL A 120 -10.67 -6.09 -7.23
C VAL A 120 -9.98 -6.09 -5.87
N TYR A 121 -8.74 -6.56 -5.83
CA TYR A 121 -7.86 -6.56 -4.66
C TYR A 121 -6.66 -5.66 -4.97
N LEU A 122 -6.36 -4.72 -4.10
CA LEU A 122 -5.25 -3.80 -4.26
C LEU A 122 -4.26 -4.00 -3.12
N PHE A 123 -3.00 -4.22 -3.46
CA PHE A 123 -1.90 -4.34 -2.52
C PHE A 123 -0.84 -3.29 -2.79
N GLY A 124 -0.21 -2.79 -1.73
CA GLY A 124 1.01 -2.02 -1.93
C GLY A 124 1.81 -1.74 -0.68
N PHE A 125 3.06 -1.37 -0.88
CA PHE A 125 4.00 -1.03 0.18
C PHE A 125 4.55 0.37 -0.04
N SER A 126 4.68 1.17 1.02
CA SER A 126 5.35 2.46 0.97
C SER A 126 4.66 3.41 -0.04
N ARG A 127 5.36 3.81 -1.10
CA ARG A 127 4.84 4.60 -2.22
C ARG A 127 3.89 3.80 -3.11
N GLY A 128 4.09 2.50 -3.20
CA GLY A 128 3.16 1.56 -3.84
C GLY A 128 1.82 1.52 -3.11
N ALA A 129 1.81 1.60 -1.78
CA ALA A 129 0.59 1.72 -0.99
C ALA A 129 -0.15 3.04 -1.28
N PHE A 130 0.58 4.15 -1.41
CA PHE A 130 -0.01 5.42 -1.87
C PHE A 130 -0.58 5.31 -3.29
N THR A 131 0.12 4.62 -4.18
CA THR A 131 -0.32 4.36 -5.57
C THR A 131 -1.62 3.54 -5.59
N ALA A 132 -1.72 2.48 -4.78
CA ALA A 132 -2.92 1.66 -4.64
C ALA A 132 -4.11 2.48 -4.11
N ARG A 133 -3.88 3.33 -3.09
CA ARG A 133 -4.89 4.27 -2.56
C ARG A 133 -5.35 5.29 -3.60
N ALA A 134 -4.41 5.84 -4.37
CA ALA A 134 -4.72 6.83 -5.41
C ALA A 134 -5.44 6.19 -6.61
N LEU A 135 -5.08 4.96 -6.99
CA LEU A 135 -5.81 4.15 -7.95
C LEU A 135 -7.26 3.95 -7.49
N ALA A 136 -7.47 3.57 -6.23
CA ALA A 136 -8.80 3.46 -5.64
C ALA A 136 -9.55 4.80 -5.69
N GLY A 137 -8.89 5.92 -5.41
CA GLY A 137 -9.47 7.26 -5.48
C GLY A 137 -9.87 7.69 -6.89
N LEU A 138 -9.07 7.33 -7.90
CA LEU A 138 -9.38 7.55 -9.30
C LEU A 138 -10.63 6.76 -9.72
N ILE A 139 -10.71 5.49 -9.35
CA ILE A 139 -11.89 4.64 -9.59
C ILE A 139 -13.12 5.22 -8.87
N TYR A 140 -12.96 5.65 -7.61
CA TYR A 140 -14.03 6.26 -6.85
C TYR A 140 -14.54 7.57 -7.44
N ARG A 141 -13.68 8.39 -8.05
CA ARG A 141 -14.12 9.65 -8.66
C ARG A 141 -14.67 9.47 -10.06
N CYS A 142 -14.00 8.68 -10.90
CA CYS A 142 -14.26 8.65 -12.34
C CYS A 142 -14.91 7.34 -12.82
N GLY A 143 -15.19 6.40 -11.91
CA GLY A 143 -15.49 5.02 -12.30
C GLY A 143 -14.26 4.33 -12.87
N LEU A 144 -14.41 3.10 -13.36
CA LEU A 144 -13.39 2.45 -14.17
C LEU A 144 -13.77 2.60 -15.64
N VAL A 145 -12.88 3.18 -16.46
CA VAL A 145 -13.15 3.35 -17.89
C VAL A 145 -13.36 1.98 -18.54
N LYS A 146 -14.31 1.91 -19.46
CA LYS A 146 -14.55 0.72 -20.28
C LYS A 146 -13.28 0.42 -21.09
N ARG A 147 -13.03 -0.86 -21.38
CA ARG A 147 -11.88 -1.31 -22.18
C ARG A 147 -11.69 -0.55 -23.50
N CYS A 148 -12.78 -0.18 -24.17
CA CYS A 148 -12.78 0.58 -25.42
C CYS A 148 -12.49 2.09 -25.27
N HIS A 149 -12.47 2.61 -24.04
CA HIS A 149 -12.25 4.02 -23.72
C HIS A 149 -10.98 4.26 -22.89
N ARG A 150 -9.98 3.37 -23.00
CA ARG A 150 -8.69 3.56 -22.33
C ARG A 150 -7.93 4.80 -22.83
N ASP A 151 -8.27 5.35 -23.99
CA ASP A 151 -7.80 6.66 -24.45
C ASP A 151 -8.25 7.83 -23.55
N LYS A 152 -9.26 7.62 -22.71
CA LYS A 152 -9.83 8.63 -21.79
C LYS A 152 -9.19 8.65 -20.40
N ILE A 153 -8.15 7.84 -20.17
CA ILE A 153 -7.49 7.75 -18.86
C ILE A 153 -6.87 9.09 -18.44
N ASP A 154 -6.23 9.82 -19.36
CA ASP A 154 -5.64 11.13 -19.05
C ASP A 154 -6.70 12.18 -18.68
N GLU A 155 -7.84 12.17 -19.39
CA GLU A 155 -9.00 13.02 -19.10
C GLU A 155 -9.58 12.69 -17.71
N GLY A 156 -9.80 11.41 -17.41
CA GLY A 156 -10.27 10.93 -16.11
C GLY A 156 -9.31 11.28 -14.98
N TYR A 157 -8.00 11.12 -15.17
CA TYR A 157 -6.99 11.53 -14.18
C TYR A 157 -6.98 13.05 -13.97
N GLY A 158 -7.17 13.82 -15.05
CA GLY A 158 -7.31 15.27 -15.01
C GLY A 158 -8.51 15.74 -14.17
N LEU A 159 -9.61 14.97 -14.18
CA LEU A 159 -10.77 15.18 -13.30
C LEU A 159 -10.48 14.73 -11.86
N TYR A 160 -9.78 13.60 -11.69
CA TYR A 160 -9.41 13.03 -10.39
C TYR A 160 -8.57 13.98 -9.53
N ARG A 161 -7.53 14.58 -10.11
CA ARG A 161 -6.59 15.44 -9.37
C ARG A 161 -7.19 16.76 -8.85
N LYS A 162 -8.42 17.12 -9.26
CA LYS A 162 -9.10 18.35 -8.83
C LYS A 162 -9.69 18.18 -7.42
N HIS A 163 -9.33 19.06 -6.49
CA HIS A 163 -9.95 19.15 -5.16
C HIS A 163 -11.26 19.95 -5.27
N PHE A 164 -12.39 19.30 -5.02
CA PHE A 164 -13.71 19.90 -5.22
C PHE A 164 -14.10 20.77 -4.02
N GLU A 165 -13.57 20.44 -2.86
CA GLU A 165 -13.69 21.14 -1.59
C GLU A 165 -13.06 22.55 -1.64
N GLN A 166 -12.21 22.82 -2.64
CA GLN A 166 -11.62 24.14 -2.89
C GLN A 166 -12.45 25.01 -3.84
N ALA A 167 -13.65 24.56 -4.25
CA ALA A 167 -14.55 25.38 -5.06
C ALA A 167 -14.93 26.66 -4.29
N LYS A 168 -14.82 27.81 -4.96
CA LYS A 168 -15.11 29.13 -4.36
C LYS A 168 -16.61 29.41 -4.27
N SER A 169 -17.43 28.66 -5.00
CA SER A 169 -18.88 28.79 -5.02
C SER A 169 -19.58 27.44 -5.17
N SER A 170 -20.84 27.40 -4.75
CA SER A 170 -21.74 26.25 -4.96
C SER A 170 -21.92 25.91 -6.45
N GLU A 171 -21.91 26.93 -7.31
CA GLU A 171 -22.01 26.77 -8.76
C GLU A 171 -20.75 26.13 -9.37
N GLU A 172 -19.55 26.57 -8.97
CA GLU A 172 -18.30 25.96 -9.41
C GLU A 172 -18.23 24.48 -8.99
N LEU A 173 -18.65 24.18 -7.76
CA LEU A 173 -18.74 22.82 -7.24
C LEU A 173 -19.72 21.97 -8.06
N ARG A 174 -20.91 22.50 -8.36
CA ARG A 174 -21.92 21.82 -9.17
C ARG A 174 -21.40 21.51 -10.57
N ARG A 175 -20.74 22.47 -11.22
CA ARG A 175 -20.13 22.30 -12.55
C ARG A 175 -19.04 21.22 -12.55
N LYS A 176 -18.15 21.23 -11.55
CA LYS A 176 -17.11 20.20 -11.39
C LYS A 176 -17.69 18.80 -11.18
N LYS A 177 -18.74 18.68 -10.35
CA LYS A 177 -19.46 17.41 -10.14
C LYS A 177 -20.15 16.93 -11.42
N GLU A 178 -20.72 17.85 -12.19
CA GLU A 178 -21.38 17.56 -13.45
C GLU A 178 -20.42 17.04 -14.53
N GLU A 179 -19.21 17.63 -14.65
CA GLU A 179 -18.15 17.13 -15.54
C GLU A 179 -17.83 15.65 -15.24
N VAL A 180 -17.65 15.33 -13.96
CA VAL A 180 -17.35 13.97 -13.51
C VAL A 180 -18.52 13.01 -13.75
N ARG A 181 -19.76 13.46 -13.53
CA ARG A 181 -20.96 12.66 -13.84
C ARG A 181 -21.03 12.30 -15.32
N LYS A 182 -20.89 13.29 -16.21
CA LYS A 182 -20.91 13.08 -17.66
C LYS A 182 -19.79 12.15 -18.13
N PHE A 183 -18.59 12.32 -17.57
CA PHE A 183 -17.46 11.43 -17.87
C PHE A 183 -17.80 9.98 -17.51
N ARG A 184 -18.35 9.77 -16.31
CA ARG A 184 -18.73 8.45 -15.79
C ARG A 184 -19.78 7.76 -16.64
N GLU A 185 -20.85 8.46 -16.96
CA GLU A 185 -21.97 7.95 -17.75
C GLU A 185 -21.52 7.52 -19.16
N LYS A 186 -20.63 8.31 -19.77
CA LYS A 186 -20.17 8.06 -21.14
C LYS A 186 -19.10 6.97 -21.20
N TYR A 187 -18.05 7.09 -20.39
CA TYR A 187 -16.81 6.33 -20.60
C TYR A 187 -16.57 5.20 -19.61
N SER A 188 -17.27 5.17 -18.48
CA SER A 188 -16.95 4.28 -17.36
C SER A 188 -18.08 3.33 -16.99
N HIS A 189 -17.76 2.34 -16.15
CA HIS A 189 -18.73 1.55 -15.40
C HIS A 189 -18.37 1.60 -13.89
N PRO A 190 -19.28 1.19 -13.00
CA PRO A 190 -18.97 1.06 -11.58
C PRO A 190 -17.90 -0.01 -11.39
N CYS A 191 -17.09 0.16 -10.37
CA CYS A 191 -16.06 -0.81 -9.98
C CYS A 191 -15.87 -0.70 -8.46
N ASN A 192 -16.08 -1.81 -7.76
CA ASN A 192 -15.93 -1.93 -6.32
C ASN A 192 -14.59 -2.56 -5.99
N ILE A 193 -13.98 -2.11 -4.90
CA ILE A 193 -12.72 -2.66 -4.40
C ILE A 193 -13.04 -3.55 -3.21
N ARG A 194 -12.80 -4.85 -3.37
CA ARG A 194 -13.07 -5.85 -2.33
C ARG A 194 -12.11 -5.69 -1.16
N PHE A 195 -10.83 -5.48 -1.45
CA PHE A 195 -9.79 -5.48 -0.43
C PHE A 195 -8.68 -4.49 -0.79
N LEU A 196 -8.25 -3.68 0.19
CA LEU A 196 -7.07 -2.82 0.12
C LEU A 196 -6.09 -3.23 1.22
N GLY A 197 -5.06 -4.00 0.85
CA GLY A 197 -4.01 -4.49 1.74
C GLY A 197 -2.72 -3.72 1.59
N ILE A 198 -2.33 -2.94 2.58
CA ILE A 198 -1.24 -1.98 2.45
C ILE A 198 -0.24 -2.10 3.59
N PHE A 199 1.04 -1.98 3.24
CA PHE A 199 2.15 -1.95 4.17
C PHE A 199 2.68 -0.51 4.24
N ASP A 200 2.67 0.02 5.45
CA ASP A 200 3.30 1.25 5.90
C ASP A 200 3.26 2.39 4.87
N THR A 201 2.06 2.91 4.63
CA THR A 201 1.84 3.93 3.59
C THR A 201 2.58 5.21 3.94
N VAL A 202 3.50 5.63 3.07
CA VAL A 202 4.19 6.92 3.16
C VAL A 202 3.78 7.80 1.98
N LYS A 203 3.56 9.10 2.22
CA LYS A 203 3.20 10.03 1.14
C LYS A 203 4.39 10.19 0.20
N SER A 204 4.27 9.62 -0.99
CA SER A 204 5.21 9.86 -2.09
C SER A 204 4.76 11.04 -2.90
N VAL A 205 5.02 12.26 -2.44
CA VAL A 205 4.79 13.44 -3.27
C VAL A 205 5.70 14.58 -2.86
N GLY A 206 6.68 14.84 -3.72
CA GLY A 206 7.49 16.05 -3.85
C GLY A 206 7.71 16.84 -2.58
N TYR A 207 8.81 16.63 -1.91
CA TYR A 207 9.24 17.44 -0.76
C TYR A 207 9.19 18.96 -1.03
N LEU A 208 9.43 19.36 -2.29
CA LEU A 208 9.35 20.75 -2.75
C LEU A 208 7.94 21.15 -3.23
N LEU A 209 7.17 20.19 -3.76
CA LEU A 209 5.83 20.38 -4.35
C LEU A 209 4.92 19.18 -4.07
N PRO A 210 4.40 19.07 -2.86
CA PRO A 210 3.61 17.92 -2.49
C PRO A 210 2.24 17.96 -3.21
N LYS A 211 1.98 16.98 -4.09
CA LYS A 211 0.69 16.83 -4.79
C LYS A 211 -0.28 16.03 -3.94
N ASN A 212 -1.34 16.66 -3.47
CA ASN A 212 -2.41 15.96 -2.80
C ASN A 212 -3.37 15.33 -3.82
N LEU A 213 -3.69 14.04 -3.66
CA LEU A 213 -4.68 13.33 -4.47
C LEU A 213 -5.90 13.00 -3.60
N PRO A 214 -7.14 13.32 -4.06
CA PRO A 214 -8.35 13.05 -3.29
C PRO A 214 -8.57 11.57 -2.97
N HIS A 215 -9.33 11.28 -1.91
CA HIS A 215 -9.82 9.93 -1.55
C HIS A 215 -8.72 8.89 -1.26
N THR A 216 -7.57 9.33 -0.77
CA THR A 216 -6.43 8.47 -0.41
C THR A 216 -6.43 8.00 1.05
N ARG A 217 -7.30 8.57 1.89
CA ARG A 217 -7.49 8.16 3.31
C ARG A 217 -8.93 7.79 3.64
N HIS A 218 -9.89 8.18 2.80
CA HIS A 218 -11.29 7.81 2.92
C HIS A 218 -11.87 7.57 1.53
N ASN A 219 -12.37 6.36 1.30
CA ASN A 219 -12.91 5.94 0.01
C ASN A 219 -14.07 4.93 0.20
N PRO A 220 -15.32 5.34 -0.04
CA PRO A 220 -16.49 4.49 0.19
C PRO A 220 -16.61 3.25 -0.70
N ILE A 221 -15.93 3.15 -1.84
CA ILE A 221 -16.04 1.96 -2.71
C ILE A 221 -15.08 0.84 -2.30
N VAL A 222 -14.25 1.08 -1.30
CA VAL A 222 -13.37 0.07 -0.70
C VAL A 222 -14.15 -0.63 0.40
N GLN A 223 -14.31 -1.95 0.31
CA GLN A 223 -15.08 -2.72 1.28
C GLN A 223 -14.26 -3.01 2.55
N THR A 224 -13.06 -3.55 2.37
CA THR A 224 -12.14 -3.92 3.46
C THR A 224 -10.80 -3.21 3.28
N VAL A 225 -10.23 -2.73 4.38
CA VAL A 225 -8.91 -2.09 4.45
C VAL A 225 -8.07 -2.74 5.53
N CYS A 226 -6.92 -3.27 5.17
CA CYS A 226 -5.92 -3.80 6.08
C CYS A 226 -4.63 -3.02 5.90
N HIS A 227 -4.17 -2.36 6.96
CA HIS A 227 -2.98 -1.52 6.95
C HIS A 227 -2.01 -1.95 8.04
N ALA A 228 -0.87 -2.51 7.65
CA ALA A 228 0.22 -2.83 8.56
C ALA A 228 1.13 -1.59 8.72
N LEU A 229 1.26 -1.08 9.94
CA LEU A 229 2.02 0.13 10.27
C LEU A 229 3.29 -0.21 11.05
N SER A 230 4.40 0.46 10.77
CA SER A 230 5.66 0.26 11.51
C SER A 230 5.74 1.16 12.75
N LEU A 231 6.12 0.58 13.90
CA LEU A 231 6.29 1.30 15.17
C LEU A 231 7.62 2.05 15.29
N HIS A 232 8.71 1.47 14.80
CA HIS A 232 10.08 1.99 15.00
C HIS A 232 10.58 2.85 13.85
N GLU A 233 9.77 3.07 12.80
CA GLU A 233 10.18 3.95 11.71
C GLU A 233 10.21 5.39 12.19
N ARG A 234 11.42 5.92 12.32
CA ARG A 234 11.66 7.25 12.86
C ARG A 234 11.92 8.26 11.76
N ARG A 235 12.42 7.88 10.58
CA ARG A 235 12.82 8.84 9.52
C ARG A 235 11.63 9.67 9.11
N SER A 236 11.80 10.99 9.09
CA SER A 236 10.65 11.88 8.94
C SER A 236 10.12 11.93 7.51
N PHE A 237 10.78 11.23 6.56
CA PHE A 237 10.29 11.09 5.17
C PHE A 237 9.27 9.95 5.07
N TYR A 238 9.17 9.17 6.14
CA TYR A 238 8.33 7.99 6.25
C TYR A 238 7.22 8.23 7.28
N ALA A 239 6.68 9.46 7.33
CA ALA A 239 5.50 9.74 8.13
C ALA A 239 4.32 8.87 7.63
N PRO A 240 3.65 8.10 8.50
CA PRO A 240 2.59 7.20 8.09
C PRO A 240 1.35 7.97 7.66
N THR A 241 0.65 7.43 6.68
CA THR A 241 -0.67 7.92 6.28
C THR A 241 -1.74 6.92 6.69
N THR A 242 -2.49 7.22 7.73
CA THR A 242 -3.60 6.40 8.21
C THR A 242 -4.80 6.41 7.26
N TRP A 243 -5.70 5.44 7.44
CA TRP A 243 -6.97 5.32 6.74
C TRP A 243 -8.11 5.94 7.57
N GLY A 244 -8.31 7.25 7.47
CA GLY A 244 -9.46 7.98 8.03
C GLY A 244 -9.71 7.78 9.53
N GLY A 245 -10.75 8.42 10.07
CA GLY A 245 -11.25 8.15 11.42
C GLY A 245 -10.31 8.54 12.56
N LEU A 246 -9.33 9.41 12.33
CA LEU A 246 -8.62 10.10 13.40
C LEU A 246 -9.62 10.93 14.19
N ASP A 247 -9.34 11.25 15.45
CA ASP A 247 -10.19 12.17 16.22
C ASP A 247 -10.39 13.53 15.51
N ALA A 248 -9.44 13.92 14.65
CA ALA A 248 -9.57 15.08 13.77
C ALA A 248 -10.45 14.84 12.52
N ASP A 249 -10.55 13.61 12.00
CA ASP A 249 -11.30 13.25 10.78
C ASP A 249 -12.64 12.60 11.13
N THR A 250 -13.68 13.42 11.21
CA THR A 250 -15.04 13.02 11.63
C THR A 250 -15.82 12.18 10.60
N ARG A 251 -15.22 11.83 9.45
CA ARG A 251 -15.94 11.10 8.41
C ARG A 251 -16.04 9.61 8.76
N PRO A 252 -17.26 9.04 8.78
CA PRO A 252 -17.45 7.64 9.12
C PRO A 252 -16.86 6.75 8.03
N ALA A 253 -16.22 5.64 8.42
CA ALA A 253 -15.74 4.65 7.44
C ALA A 253 -16.90 3.77 6.98
N VAL A 254 -17.57 4.23 5.95
CA VAL A 254 -18.73 3.56 5.34
C VAL A 254 -18.39 3.00 3.98
N TYR A 255 -18.87 1.80 3.70
CA TYR A 255 -18.86 1.17 2.40
C TYR A 255 -20.17 1.49 1.68
N VAL A 256 -20.04 2.02 0.46
CA VAL A 256 -21.14 2.30 -0.45
C VAL A 256 -20.77 1.72 -1.81
N PRO A 257 -21.43 0.64 -2.25
CA PRO A 257 -21.18 0.05 -3.55
C PRO A 257 -21.29 1.09 -4.67
N ALA A 258 -20.30 1.13 -5.55
CA ALA A 258 -20.38 1.85 -6.79
C ALA A 258 -21.54 1.29 -7.62
N CYS A 259 -22.54 2.12 -7.89
CA CYS A 259 -23.66 1.79 -8.78
C CYS A 259 -24.06 3.02 -9.60
N TRP A 260 -24.48 2.79 -10.85
CA TRP A 260 -25.18 3.80 -11.66
C TRP A 260 -26.68 3.52 -11.59
N GLY A 261 -27.49 4.57 -11.43
CA GLY A 261 -28.95 4.46 -11.50
C GLY A 261 -29.58 3.66 -10.38
N SER A 262 -29.15 3.86 -9.13
CA SER A 262 -29.87 3.29 -7.98
C SER A 262 -31.33 3.74 -8.03
N GLY A 263 -32.27 2.78 -7.92
CA GLY A 263 -33.70 3.07 -7.80
C GLY A 263 -34.03 3.95 -6.59
N ARG A 264 -35.31 4.03 -6.18
CA ARG A 264 -35.79 5.00 -5.17
C ARG A 264 -35.00 5.06 -3.84
N TYR A 265 -34.23 4.03 -3.49
CA TYR A 265 -33.59 3.87 -2.18
C TYR A 265 -32.06 3.92 -2.16
N GLY A 266 -31.36 4.15 -3.28
CA GLY A 266 -29.88 4.17 -3.27
C GLY A 266 -29.23 2.78 -3.03
N PRO A 267 -27.90 2.66 -3.15
CA PRO A 267 -27.19 1.45 -2.69
C PRO A 267 -27.18 1.38 -1.15
N ALA A 268 -27.20 0.15 -0.61
CA ALA A 268 -27.10 -0.05 0.84
C ALA A 268 -25.77 0.48 1.39
N ILE A 269 -25.85 1.25 2.47
CA ILE A 269 -24.69 1.77 3.21
C ILE A 269 -24.35 0.78 4.32
N ARG A 270 -23.07 0.42 4.45
CA ARG A 270 -22.56 -0.48 5.51
C ARG A 270 -21.31 0.12 6.14
N TRP A 271 -20.90 -0.38 7.31
CA TRP A 271 -19.59 -0.06 7.86
C TRP A 271 -18.47 -0.75 7.04
N GLN A 272 -17.35 -0.06 6.82
CA GLN A 272 -16.14 -0.68 6.27
C GLN A 272 -15.49 -1.55 7.33
N ASP A 273 -14.91 -2.67 6.91
CA ASP A 273 -13.97 -3.43 7.75
C ASP A 273 -12.58 -2.78 7.62
N VAL A 274 -12.18 -1.99 8.62
CA VAL A 274 -10.90 -1.27 8.63
C VAL A 274 -10.04 -1.77 9.77
N LYS A 275 -8.87 -2.30 9.44
CA LYS A 275 -7.85 -2.78 10.38
C LYS A 275 -6.54 -2.05 10.14
N GLU A 276 -6.21 -1.11 11.01
CA GLU A 276 -4.87 -0.49 11.07
C GLU A 276 -4.12 -1.07 12.25
N VAL A 277 -3.14 -1.94 11.98
CA VAL A 277 -2.42 -2.71 13.00
C VAL A 277 -0.96 -2.31 13.00
N TRP A 278 -0.45 -2.00 14.20
CA TRP A 278 0.92 -1.60 14.43
C TRP A 278 1.81 -2.82 14.72
N PHE A 279 2.88 -2.96 13.95
CA PHE A 279 3.88 -4.02 14.03
C PHE A 279 5.21 -3.46 14.50
N ALA A 280 5.96 -4.27 15.25
CA ALA A 280 7.32 -3.92 15.65
C ALA A 280 8.25 -3.88 14.44
N GLY A 281 9.14 -2.90 14.44
CA GLY A 281 10.18 -2.72 13.44
C GLY A 281 10.06 -1.39 12.69
N CYS A 282 11.07 -1.12 11.87
CA CYS A 282 11.10 0.02 10.96
C CYS A 282 10.28 -0.25 9.67
N HIS A 283 10.30 0.67 8.70
CA HIS A 283 9.50 0.58 7.48
C HIS A 283 9.64 -0.77 6.74
N SER A 284 10.87 -1.24 6.56
CA SER A 284 11.17 -2.50 5.85
C SER A 284 11.04 -3.75 6.73
N ASP A 285 11.02 -3.59 8.06
CA ASP A 285 10.66 -4.70 8.97
C ASP A 285 9.15 -5.02 8.90
N VAL A 286 8.33 -4.12 8.36
CA VAL A 286 6.89 -4.35 8.15
C VAL A 286 6.57 -4.61 6.67
N GLY A 287 7.22 -3.90 5.76
CA GLY A 287 6.96 -4.04 4.32
C GLY A 287 7.88 -5.02 3.58
N GLY A 288 8.89 -5.58 4.25
CA GLY A 288 9.95 -6.36 3.59
C GLY A 288 10.97 -5.48 2.86
N GLY A 289 11.86 -6.11 2.11
CA GLY A 289 12.96 -5.43 1.42
C GLY A 289 14.33 -5.55 2.09
N TYR A 290 14.45 -6.38 3.14
CA TYR A 290 15.74 -6.84 3.65
C TYR A 290 16.12 -8.20 3.06
N PRO A 291 17.42 -8.56 3.06
CA PRO A 291 17.87 -9.91 2.74
C PRO A 291 17.13 -10.96 3.57
N GLN A 292 16.92 -12.13 2.99
CA GLN A 292 16.10 -13.19 3.59
C GLN A 292 16.62 -13.65 4.96
N GLU A 293 17.93 -13.57 5.19
CA GLU A 293 18.58 -13.89 6.47
C GLU A 293 18.18 -12.93 7.60
N CYS A 294 17.62 -11.77 7.24
CA CYS A 294 17.21 -10.72 8.16
C CYS A 294 15.72 -10.34 7.99
N SER A 295 14.96 -10.99 7.12
CA SER A 295 13.56 -10.61 6.82
C SER A 295 12.53 -11.12 7.84
N SER A 296 12.96 -11.84 8.88
CA SER A 296 12.08 -12.47 9.87
C SER A 296 11.02 -11.54 10.50
N PRO A 297 11.30 -10.26 10.83
CA PRO A 297 10.26 -9.36 11.33
C PRO A 297 9.13 -9.12 10.32
N ALA A 298 9.46 -9.04 9.03
CA ALA A 298 8.51 -8.79 7.95
C ALA A 298 7.61 -10.00 7.66
N ASP A 299 7.99 -11.20 8.08
CA ASP A 299 7.14 -12.39 7.95
C ASP A 299 5.87 -12.28 8.78
N VAL A 300 5.92 -11.60 9.92
CA VAL A 300 4.77 -11.44 10.82
C VAL A 300 3.67 -10.62 10.13
N SER A 301 4.03 -9.45 9.60
CA SER A 301 3.08 -8.59 8.88
C SER A 301 2.63 -9.21 7.55
N LEU A 302 3.50 -9.96 6.86
CA LEU A 302 3.16 -10.70 5.65
C LEU A 302 2.09 -11.75 5.91
N ARG A 303 2.29 -12.59 6.94
CA ARG A 303 1.36 -13.64 7.35
C ARG A 303 0.01 -13.06 7.76
N TRP A 304 0.01 -12.01 8.56
CA TRP A 304 -1.22 -11.30 8.92
C TRP A 304 -1.97 -10.81 7.69
N MET A 305 -1.29 -10.13 6.75
CA MET A 305 -1.92 -9.64 5.52
C MET A 305 -2.44 -10.79 4.63
N LEU A 306 -1.70 -11.91 4.57
CA LEU A 306 -2.07 -13.09 3.81
C LEU A 306 -3.37 -13.71 4.33
N GLU A 307 -3.50 -13.87 5.64
CA GLU A 307 -4.70 -14.40 6.29
C GLU A 307 -5.91 -13.48 6.07
N GLU A 308 -5.72 -12.17 6.22
CA GLU A 308 -6.77 -11.17 5.98
C GLU A 308 -7.24 -11.19 4.52
N ALA A 309 -6.31 -11.28 3.56
CA ALA A 309 -6.63 -11.37 2.14
C ALA A 309 -7.35 -12.70 1.81
N ARG A 310 -6.91 -13.82 2.40
CA ARG A 310 -7.53 -15.15 2.24
C ARG A 310 -8.95 -15.16 2.78
N ALA A 311 -9.18 -14.60 3.97
CA ALA A 311 -10.50 -14.47 4.57
C ALA A 311 -11.48 -13.66 3.68
N HIS A 312 -10.94 -12.76 2.85
CA HIS A 312 -11.70 -11.96 1.89
C HIS A 312 -11.74 -12.57 0.47
N GLY A 313 -11.30 -13.81 0.31
CA GLY A 313 -11.45 -14.61 -0.91
C GLY A 313 -10.35 -14.45 -1.95
N LEU A 314 -9.19 -13.89 -1.60
CA LEU A 314 -7.99 -14.01 -2.42
C LEU A 314 -7.53 -15.48 -2.41
N VAL A 315 -7.29 -16.06 -3.59
CA VAL A 315 -6.85 -17.45 -3.71
C VAL A 315 -5.34 -17.53 -3.57
N ILE A 316 -4.85 -18.33 -2.63
CA ILE A 316 -3.43 -18.51 -2.33
C ILE A 316 -3.00 -19.90 -2.77
N SER A 317 -1.85 -20.00 -3.42
CA SER A 317 -1.22 -21.28 -3.75
C SER A 317 -0.53 -21.84 -2.52
N HIS A 318 -1.03 -22.95 -1.98
CA HIS A 318 -0.46 -23.59 -0.80
C HIS A 318 1.03 -23.94 -0.97
N GLU A 319 1.42 -24.47 -2.13
CA GLU A 319 2.82 -24.78 -2.45
C GLU A 319 3.70 -23.51 -2.43
N ALA A 320 3.23 -22.42 -3.03
CA ALA A 320 3.98 -21.17 -3.07
C ALA A 320 4.05 -20.52 -1.69
N GLU A 321 2.99 -20.62 -0.88
CA GLU A 321 2.98 -20.18 0.51
C GLU A 321 3.99 -20.94 1.36
N VAL A 322 4.01 -22.26 1.27
CA VAL A 322 5.01 -23.08 1.97
C VAL A 322 6.41 -22.67 1.53
N ASN A 323 6.68 -22.54 0.24
CA ASN A 323 8.00 -22.15 -0.26
C ASN A 323 8.44 -20.74 0.21
N GLU A 324 7.54 -19.76 0.18
CA GLU A 324 7.84 -18.36 0.55
C GLU A 324 7.93 -18.15 2.08
N LEU A 325 7.30 -19.02 2.88
CA LEU A 325 7.27 -18.94 4.35
C LEU A 325 8.11 -20.04 5.05
N ALA A 326 8.69 -20.98 4.30
CA ALA A 326 9.48 -22.11 4.84
C ALA A 326 10.77 -21.69 5.55
N THR A 327 11.23 -20.45 5.38
CA THR A 327 12.26 -19.90 6.26
C THR A 327 11.72 -19.81 7.68
N THR A 328 12.12 -20.77 8.50
CA THR A 328 11.85 -20.82 9.93
C THR A 328 12.14 -19.44 10.52
N ILE A 329 11.19 -18.90 11.31
CA ILE A 329 11.37 -17.64 12.06
C ILE A 329 12.53 -17.85 13.04
N THR A 330 13.77 -17.68 12.58
CA THR A 330 14.89 -17.37 13.47
C THR A 330 14.55 -16.03 14.09
N LYS A 331 14.53 -15.91 15.42
CA LYS A 331 14.32 -14.64 16.14
C LYS A 331 15.12 -13.52 15.47
N GLY A 332 14.50 -12.80 14.55
CA GLY A 332 15.17 -11.75 13.80
C GLY A 332 15.38 -10.56 14.72
N HIS A 333 16.56 -9.96 14.65
CA HIS A 333 16.77 -8.67 15.30
C HIS A 333 16.00 -7.60 14.54
N LEU A 334 15.25 -6.75 15.27
CA LEU A 334 14.64 -5.57 14.68
C LEU A 334 15.71 -4.64 14.15
N HIS A 335 15.47 -4.05 12.98
CA HIS A 335 16.42 -3.14 12.38
C HIS A 335 16.21 -1.73 12.92
N ASP A 336 17.30 -1.11 13.37
CA ASP A 336 17.35 0.32 13.61
C ASP A 336 18.01 1.03 12.42
N GLU A 337 17.17 1.62 11.59
CA GLU A 337 17.61 2.39 10.42
C GLU A 337 18.47 3.59 10.82
N LEU A 338 18.29 4.14 12.03
CA LEU A 338 19.12 5.21 12.59
C LEU A 338 20.46 4.70 13.13
N ALA A 339 20.52 3.52 13.75
CA ALA A 339 21.79 2.94 14.24
C ALA A 339 22.74 2.51 13.11
N ARG A 340 22.21 2.09 11.95
CA ARG A 340 23.01 1.91 10.72
C ARG A 340 23.69 3.22 10.28
N HIS A 341 23.17 4.38 10.68
CA HIS A 341 23.85 5.66 10.46
C HIS A 341 24.99 5.93 11.46
N GLU A 342 25.13 5.19 12.57
CA GLU A 342 26.12 5.46 13.64
C GLU A 342 27.35 4.56 13.65
N THR A 343 27.41 3.46 12.87
CA THR A 343 28.62 2.63 12.75
C THR A 343 29.71 3.35 11.94
N TRP A 344 30.42 4.24 12.62
CA TRP A 344 31.29 5.30 12.09
C TRP A 344 32.78 5.06 12.42
N LYS A 345 33.24 3.81 12.57
CA LYS A 345 34.60 3.52 13.08
C LYS A 345 35.66 3.08 12.06
N ASP A 346 35.31 2.72 10.83
CA ASP A 346 36.30 2.29 9.80
C ASP A 346 36.27 3.12 8.52
N TRP A 347 36.51 4.42 8.67
CA TRP A 347 36.58 5.40 7.56
C TRP A 347 37.67 5.11 6.51
N ARG A 348 38.69 4.31 6.85
CA ARG A 348 39.85 4.04 5.98
C ARG A 348 39.55 3.07 4.82
N ARG A 349 38.51 2.25 4.91
CA ARG A 349 38.15 1.28 3.85
C ARG A 349 37.26 1.87 2.74
N TRP A 350 36.77 3.09 2.87
CA TRP A 350 35.59 3.58 2.11
C TRP A 350 35.82 4.81 1.21
N ILE A 351 37.04 5.37 1.15
CA ILE A 351 37.36 6.56 0.34
C ILE A 351 37.23 6.32 -1.19
N PHE A 352 37.03 5.07 -1.63
CA PHE A 352 37.00 4.72 -3.06
C PHE A 352 35.62 4.33 -3.63
N TRP A 353 34.50 4.55 -2.94
CA TRP A 353 33.16 4.23 -3.48
C TRP A 353 32.23 5.44 -3.61
N LYS A 354 31.54 5.54 -4.75
CA LYS A 354 30.69 6.67 -5.22
C LYS A 354 29.46 7.01 -4.35
N ASP A 355 29.29 6.38 -3.19
CA ASP A 355 28.09 6.52 -2.35
C ASP A 355 28.19 7.62 -1.26
N CYS A 356 29.39 8.16 -0.97
CA CYS A 356 29.59 9.11 0.15
C CYS A 356 28.89 10.47 0.02
N ALA A 357 28.76 11.01 -1.20
CA ALA A 357 28.08 12.30 -1.41
C ALA A 357 26.57 12.21 -1.09
N TRP A 358 25.97 11.05 -1.34
CA TRP A 358 24.54 10.82 -1.16
C TRP A 358 24.16 10.67 0.31
N TRP A 359 24.96 9.96 1.10
CA TRP A 359 24.73 9.80 2.54
C TRP A 359 24.87 11.11 3.33
N THR A 360 25.77 11.98 2.89
CA THR A 360 25.96 13.32 3.47
C THR A 360 24.75 14.21 3.15
N LEU A 361 24.24 14.15 1.92
CA LEU A 361 23.02 14.84 1.52
C LEU A 361 21.80 14.37 2.34
N TRP A 362 21.65 13.06 2.58
CA TRP A 362 20.54 12.53 3.39
C TRP A 362 20.54 13.05 4.83
N ARG A 363 21.70 13.16 5.49
CA ARG A 363 21.79 13.71 6.86
C ARG A 363 21.40 15.19 6.93
N VAL A 364 21.72 15.96 5.89
CA VAL A 364 21.30 17.37 5.78
C VAL A 364 19.80 17.45 5.55
N VAL A 365 19.31 16.67 4.58
CA VAL A 365 17.90 16.59 4.19
C VAL A 365 17.02 16.08 5.35
N ASP A 366 17.55 15.22 6.22
CA ASP A 366 16.79 14.71 7.37
C ASP A 366 16.53 15.78 8.45
N ARG A 367 17.42 16.77 8.56
CA ARG A 367 17.33 17.92 9.47
C ARG A 367 16.66 19.15 8.84
N CYS A 368 16.35 19.12 7.55
CA CYS A 368 15.67 20.24 6.91
C CYS A 368 14.19 20.31 7.36
N PRO A 369 13.65 21.53 7.55
CA PRO A 369 12.23 21.71 7.83
C PRO A 369 11.35 21.10 6.76
N ARG A 370 10.35 20.35 7.21
CA ARG A 370 9.47 19.61 6.31
C ARG A 370 8.13 20.29 6.23
N GLN A 371 7.65 20.44 5.02
CA GLN A 371 6.28 20.84 4.77
C GLN A 371 5.42 19.57 4.76
N ASP A 372 4.70 19.34 5.85
CA ASP A 372 3.68 18.32 5.93
C ASP A 372 2.36 18.85 5.37
N LEU A 373 1.66 17.98 4.63
CA LEU A 373 0.30 18.23 4.18
C LEU A 373 -0.66 17.37 4.99
N GLU A 374 -1.36 18.01 5.90
CA GLU A 374 -2.48 17.41 6.62
C GLU A 374 -3.72 17.57 5.75
N ASN A 375 -4.06 16.49 5.05
CA ASN A 375 -5.04 16.55 3.96
C ASN A 375 -6.49 16.53 4.46
N GLU A 376 -6.74 16.03 5.67
CA GLU A 376 -8.10 15.76 6.15
C GLU A 376 -8.19 15.89 7.68
N PRO A 377 -9.23 16.57 8.20
CA PRO A 377 -10.39 17.06 7.45
C PRO A 377 -10.07 18.35 6.65
N PRO A 378 -10.68 18.55 5.47
CA PRO A 378 -10.45 19.72 4.64
C PRO A 378 -10.77 21.04 5.40
N PRO A 379 -10.11 22.15 5.08
CA PRO A 379 -9.14 22.32 3.99
C PRO A 379 -7.75 21.76 4.32
N PRO A 380 -6.98 21.28 3.32
CA PRO A 380 -5.64 20.76 3.55
C PRO A 380 -4.75 21.84 4.16
N ARG A 381 -4.11 21.54 5.30
CA ARG A 381 -3.19 22.46 5.98
C ARG A 381 -1.76 22.13 5.61
N LYS A 382 -0.99 23.17 5.27
CA LYS A 382 0.46 23.08 5.13
C LYS A 382 1.08 23.45 6.46
N ILE A 383 1.77 22.51 7.08
CA ILE A 383 2.42 22.72 8.36
C ILE A 383 3.92 22.52 8.15
N TRP A 384 4.72 23.46 8.64
CA TRP A 384 6.17 23.30 8.66
C TRP A 384 6.56 22.69 10.01
N ARG A 385 7.18 21.50 9.97
CA ARG A 385 7.75 20.86 11.15
C ARG A 385 9.27 20.94 11.07
N TYR A 386 9.88 21.50 12.12
CA TYR A 386 11.33 21.59 12.31
C TYR A 386 11.72 20.60 13.40
N GLY A 387 12.70 19.72 13.15
CA GLY A 387 13.23 18.81 14.17
C GLY A 387 13.73 17.48 13.64
N SER A 388 14.56 16.80 14.43
CA SER A 388 14.94 15.41 14.18
C SER A 388 13.72 14.51 14.24
N ALA A 389 13.75 13.48 13.42
CA ALA A 389 12.70 12.52 13.27
C ALA A 389 12.48 11.72 14.58
N GLY A 390 11.35 11.97 15.26
CA GLY A 390 10.97 11.31 16.51
C GLY A 390 10.22 10.00 16.28
N PRO A 391 9.93 9.22 17.34
CA PRO A 391 9.02 8.08 17.23
C PRO A 391 7.66 8.51 16.67
N ARG A 392 6.98 7.60 15.97
CA ARG A 392 5.66 7.89 15.39
C ARG A 392 4.63 8.19 16.47
N ASP A 393 3.80 9.20 16.19
CA ASP A 393 2.65 9.52 17.02
C ASP A 393 1.50 8.55 16.70
N ILE A 394 1.34 7.56 17.58
CA ILE A 394 0.31 6.53 17.46
C ILE A 394 -1.08 7.10 17.82
N GLY A 395 -1.14 8.14 18.66
CA GLY A 395 -2.39 8.80 19.04
C GLY A 395 -3.10 9.42 17.83
N ALA A 396 -2.32 9.97 16.89
CA ALA A 396 -2.81 10.44 15.60
C ALA A 396 -3.30 9.32 14.66
N SER A 397 -3.47 8.08 15.15
CA SER A 397 -4.01 6.92 14.41
C SER A 397 -5.14 6.21 15.14
N LEU A 398 -5.63 6.79 16.25
CA LEU A 398 -6.76 6.28 17.02
C LEU A 398 -8.05 6.36 16.20
N ARG A 399 -8.66 5.20 15.92
CA ARG A 399 -9.97 5.13 15.29
C ARG A 399 -11.04 4.86 16.33
N GLY A 400 -11.91 5.85 16.55
CA GLY A 400 -12.88 5.78 17.64
C GLY A 400 -12.18 5.60 18.99
N GLY A 401 -11.05 6.30 19.16
CA GLY A 401 -10.24 6.21 20.36
C GLY A 401 -9.50 4.89 20.55
N ARG A 402 -9.42 3.94 19.60
CA ARG A 402 -8.73 2.64 19.79
C ARG A 402 -7.52 2.45 18.88
N ILE A 403 -6.48 1.78 19.38
CA ILE A 403 -5.25 1.40 18.64
C ILE A 403 -5.12 -0.12 18.64
N ALA A 404 -4.87 -0.72 17.48
CA ALA A 404 -4.51 -2.14 17.38
C ALA A 404 -2.99 -2.33 17.27
N VAL A 405 -2.41 -3.13 18.17
CA VAL A 405 -0.99 -3.53 18.12
C VAL A 405 -0.92 -5.05 17.95
N HIS A 406 0.00 -5.53 17.11
CA HIS A 406 0.22 -6.96 16.96
C HIS A 406 0.95 -7.53 18.19
N SER A 407 0.55 -8.72 18.65
CA SER A 407 1.06 -9.31 19.90
C SER A 407 2.59 -9.47 19.91
N THR A 408 3.20 -9.79 18.77
CA THR A 408 4.67 -9.88 18.64
C THR A 408 5.38 -8.57 18.97
N ALA A 409 4.72 -7.42 18.76
CA ALA A 409 5.31 -6.13 19.10
C ALA A 409 5.41 -5.92 20.61
N LEU A 410 4.53 -6.52 21.41
CA LEU A 410 4.59 -6.43 22.88
C LEU A 410 5.90 -7.04 23.41
N SER A 411 6.39 -8.11 22.77
CA SER A 411 7.64 -8.78 23.14
C SER A 411 8.90 -7.91 22.93
N CYS A 412 8.78 -6.83 22.15
CA CYS A 412 9.89 -5.94 21.83
C CYS A 412 10.07 -4.79 22.84
N TYR A 413 9.14 -4.61 23.78
CA TYR A 413 9.19 -3.52 24.76
C TYR A 413 9.24 -4.08 26.17
N GLU A 414 10.09 -3.48 27.01
CA GLU A 414 10.03 -3.70 28.45
C GLU A 414 8.71 -3.15 29.03
N PRO A 415 8.24 -3.63 30.20
CA PRO A 415 6.94 -3.29 30.80
C PRO A 415 6.64 -1.79 31.00
N LYS A 416 7.61 -0.89 30.75
CA LYS A 416 7.53 0.55 31.04
C LYS A 416 7.85 1.48 29.86
N ASP A 417 8.32 0.98 28.70
CA ASP A 417 8.89 1.82 27.62
C ASP A 417 8.29 1.55 26.22
N TYR A 418 6.98 1.34 26.13
CA TYR A 418 6.28 1.18 24.84
C TYR A 418 5.69 2.51 24.34
N PRO A 419 5.69 2.74 23.02
CA PRO A 419 5.18 3.96 22.37
C PRO A 419 3.72 4.33 22.67
N TRP A 420 2.89 3.39 23.13
CA TRP A 420 1.46 3.59 23.43
C TRP A 420 1.15 3.67 24.94
N LYS A 421 2.14 3.99 25.79
CA LYS A 421 1.99 4.10 27.26
C LYS A 421 0.86 5.00 27.74
N GLY A 422 0.60 6.10 27.05
CA GLY A 422 -0.50 7.01 27.35
C GLY A 422 -1.87 6.56 26.82
N LEU A 423 -1.97 5.41 26.14
CA LEU A 423 -3.14 4.98 25.37
C LEU A 423 -3.62 3.57 25.76
N LYS A 424 -3.23 3.09 26.95
CA LYS A 424 -3.49 1.70 27.40
C LYS A 424 -4.97 1.30 27.41
N GLU A 425 -5.84 2.18 27.89
CA GLU A 425 -7.29 1.91 28.02
C GLU A 425 -7.97 1.69 26.66
N ASN A 426 -7.24 2.03 25.59
CA ASN A 426 -7.67 2.06 24.21
C ASN A 426 -6.91 1.05 23.33
N LEU A 427 -6.11 0.17 23.95
CA LEU A 427 -5.26 -0.80 23.27
C LEU A 427 -6.05 -2.07 22.95
N ILE A 428 -6.09 -2.44 21.68
CA ILE A 428 -6.50 -3.75 21.19
C ILE A 428 -5.22 -4.53 20.86
N VAL A 429 -5.00 -5.64 21.56
CA VAL A 429 -3.95 -6.59 21.16
C VAL A 429 -4.56 -7.52 20.14
N THR A 430 -3.96 -7.56 18.95
CA THR A 430 -4.37 -8.49 17.90
C THR A 430 -3.46 -9.70 17.93
N GLU A 431 -4.06 -10.87 18.09
CA GLU A 431 -3.42 -12.17 17.97
C GLU A 431 -4.02 -12.84 16.74
N LYS A 432 -3.25 -12.92 15.65
CA LYS A 432 -3.46 -13.99 14.68
C LYS A 432 -2.12 -14.53 14.22
N TYR A 433 -1.68 -15.56 14.95
CA TYR A 433 -0.93 -16.70 14.44
C TYR A 433 -0.99 -17.85 15.45
N GLU A 434 -1.94 -18.78 15.29
CA GLU A 434 -1.82 -20.15 15.80
C GLU A 434 -1.73 -21.10 14.60
N ASN A 435 -0.77 -22.03 14.67
CA ASN A 435 -0.35 -22.93 13.60
C ASN A 435 -1.53 -23.62 12.90
N SER A 436 -1.82 -23.25 11.64
CA SER A 436 -2.75 -24.01 10.79
C SER A 436 -2.10 -25.17 10.02
N ILE A 437 -0.84 -25.53 10.31
CA ILE A 437 -0.22 -26.78 9.80
C ILE A 437 -0.47 -27.97 10.77
N ALA A 438 -1.33 -27.83 11.78
CA ALA A 438 -1.69 -28.92 12.70
C ALA A 438 -3.21 -29.13 12.86
N ALA A 439 -4.04 -28.57 11.98
CA ALA A 439 -5.51 -28.65 12.07
C ALA A 439 -6.16 -29.63 11.07
N GLU A 440 -5.37 -30.44 10.36
CA GLU A 440 -5.91 -31.58 9.59
C GLU A 440 -6.01 -32.88 10.41
N GLU A 441 -5.56 -32.90 11.67
CA GLU A 441 -5.65 -34.09 12.52
C GLU A 441 -6.82 -34.10 13.52
N CYS A 442 -7.63 -33.04 13.64
CA CYS A 442 -8.79 -33.06 14.54
C CYS A 442 -9.98 -32.30 13.96
N GLY A 443 -10.89 -33.03 13.31
CA GLY A 443 -12.03 -32.51 12.57
C GLY A 443 -13.15 -31.93 13.43
N CYS A 444 -13.01 -30.67 13.87
CA CYS A 444 -14.09 -29.93 14.53
C CYS A 444 -14.27 -28.55 13.90
N ARG A 445 -15.37 -28.36 13.15
CA ARG A 445 -15.88 -27.03 12.77
C ARG A 445 -16.53 -26.38 13.98
N ALA A 446 -16.21 -25.12 14.25
CA ALA A 446 -16.97 -24.28 15.19
C ALA A 446 -17.56 -23.08 14.43
N ASP A 447 -18.88 -23.09 14.31
CA ASP A 447 -19.72 -22.01 13.80
C ASP A 447 -19.66 -20.79 14.74
N TRP A 448 -19.63 -19.59 14.17
CA TRP A 448 -19.77 -18.33 14.93
C TRP A 448 -21.06 -17.62 14.51
N VAL A 449 -21.99 -17.52 15.46
CA VAL A 449 -23.16 -16.62 15.44
C VAL A 449 -22.87 -15.51 16.45
N PRO A 450 -23.06 -14.22 16.11
CA PRO A 450 -22.97 -13.14 17.10
C PRO A 450 -24.34 -12.85 17.73
N ASP A 451 -24.41 -12.91 19.06
CA ASP A 451 -25.54 -12.38 19.82
C ASP A 451 -25.40 -10.86 19.99
N ILE A 452 -26.43 -10.18 19.45
CA ILE A 452 -27.08 -8.88 19.75
C ILE A 452 -26.22 -7.71 20.26
#